data_AF-A0AA41DPN4-F1
#
_entry.id   AF-A0AA41DPN4-F1
#
_cell.length_a   1.000
_cell.length_b   1.000
_cell.length_c   1.000
_cell.angle_alpha   90.00
_cell.angle_beta   90.00
_cell.angle_gamma   90.00
#
_symmetry.space_group_name_H-M   'P 1'
#
loop_
_entity.id
_entity.type
_entity.pdbx_description
1 polymer ?
#
loop_
_entity_poly.entity_id
_entity_poly.type
_entity_poly.pdbx_seq_one_letter_code
_entity_poly.pdbx_strand_id
1 'polypeptide(L)' 'MSKIQELLRAAGAGEVIECKVRPAEGTRVIFSPREELGRDPLPWILEGEQHSWARYRSREVGVR' A
#
# COMPACT_ATOMS: atom_id res chain seq x y z
N MET A 1 13.20 -4.15 -11.42
CA MET A 1 12.59 -4.35 -10.09
C MET A 1 11.09 -4.23 -10.25
N SER A 2 10.30 -5.05 -9.56
CA SER A 2 8.84 -4.92 -9.62
C SER A 2 8.37 -3.74 -8.77
N LYS A 3 7.25 -3.10 -9.14
CA LYS A 3 6.72 -1.96 -8.38
C LYS A 3 6.50 -2.27 -6.89
N ILE A 4 6.10 -3.51 -6.59
CA ILE A 4 5.90 -3.96 -5.21
C ILE A 4 7.22 -4.03 -4.42
N GLN A 5 8.33 -4.47 -5.04
CA GLN A 5 9.64 -4.51 -4.39
C GLN A 5 10.14 -3.11 -4.04
N GLU A 6 9.95 -2.14 -4.94
CA GLU A 6 10.31 -0.74 -4.68
C GLU A 6 9.55 -0.17 -3.49
N LEU A 7 8.23 -0.39 -3.44
CA LEU A 7 7.39 0.10 -2.36
C LEU A 7 7.69 -0.58 -1.02
N LEU A 8 7.98 -1.88 -1.02
CA LEU A 8 8.40 -2.59 0.18
C LEU A 8 9.73 -2.07 0.71
N ARG A 9 10.68 -1.78 -0.18
CA ARG A 9 11.96 -1.18 0.20
C ARG A 9 11.77 0.21 0.80
N ALA A 10 10.92 1.03 0.19
CA ALA A 10 10.57 2.36 0.69
C ALA A 10 9.93 2.28 2.10
N ALA A 11 8.94 1.39 2.28
CA ALA A 11 8.32 1.15 3.57
C ALA A 11 9.34 0.70 4.64
N GLY A 12 10.24 -0.23 4.28
CA GLY A 12 11.31 -0.70 5.17
C GLY A 12 12.35 0.37 5.50
N ALA A 13 12.53 1.37 4.64
CA ALA A 13 13.38 2.54 4.86
C ALA A 13 12.68 3.66 5.66
N GLY A 14 11.39 3.49 6.01
CA GLY A 14 10.60 4.50 6.71
C GLY A 14 10.10 5.63 5.82
N GLU A 15 10.15 5.48 4.49
CA GLU A 15 9.58 6.45 3.55
C GLU A 15 8.04 6.46 3.62
N VAL A 16 7.45 7.60 3.24
CA VAL A 16 6.00 7.77 3.23
C VAL A 16 5.43 7.24 1.93
N ILE A 17 4.44 6.36 2.04
CA ILE A 17 3.69 5.84 0.90
C ILE A 17 2.28 6.41 0.97
N GLU A 18 1.82 6.99 -0.14
CA GLU A 18 0.51 7.63 -0.24
C GLU A 18 -0.31 7.01 -1.39
N CYS A 19 -1.63 7.08 -1.24
CA CYS A 19 -2.57 6.80 -2.31
C CYS A 19 -2.43 7.81 -3.46
N LYS A 20 -2.53 7.31 -4.69
CA LYS A 20 -2.47 8.09 -5.93
C LYS A 20 -3.82 8.18 -6.64
N VAL A 21 -4.86 7.62 -6.04
CA VAL A 21 -6.18 7.51 -6.63
C VAL A 21 -7.22 8.11 -5.70
N ARG A 22 -8.17 8.83 -6.28
CA ARG A 22 -9.32 9.36 -5.55
C ARG A 22 -10.20 8.22 -5.03
N PRO A 23 -10.91 8.42 -3.89
CA PRO A 23 -11.00 9.64 -3.07
C PRO A 23 -9.84 9.84 -2.09
N ALA A 24 -8.93 8.88 -1.95
CA ALA A 24 -7.90 8.89 -0.91
C ALA A 24 -6.54 9.46 -1.36
N GLU A 25 -6.46 10.12 -2.52
CA GLU A 25 -5.22 10.69 -3.06
C GLU A 25 -4.49 11.55 -2.02
N GLY A 26 -3.20 11.30 -1.80
CA GLY A 26 -2.36 11.95 -0.78
C GLY A 26 -2.52 11.39 0.64
N THR A 27 -3.40 10.41 0.86
CA THR A 27 -3.56 9.76 2.17
C THR A 27 -2.50 8.68 2.36
N ARG A 28 -1.94 8.58 3.57
CA ARG A 28 -0.90 7.59 3.90
C ARG A 28 -1.46 6.17 3.94
N VAL A 29 -0.68 5.24 3.41
CA VAL A 29 -0.93 3.80 3.46
C VAL A 29 0.24 3.06 4.09
N ILE A 30 -0.06 1.90 4.67
CA ILE A 30 0.91 0.97 5.21
C ILE A 30 0.80 -0.39 4.54
N PHE A 31 1.89 -1.14 4.55
CA PHE A 31 1.90 -2.51 4.05
C PHE A 31 1.12 -3.41 5.02
N SER A 32 0.06 -4.05 4.53
CA SER A 32 -0.82 -4.96 5.28
C SER A 32 -1.08 -6.23 4.46
N PRO A 33 -0.14 -7.20 4.47
CA PRO A 33 -0.29 -8.48 3.81
C PRO A 33 -1.37 -9.34 4.51
N ARG A 34 -2.18 -10.10 3.76
CA ARG A 34 -3.00 -11.18 4.33
C ARG A 34 -2.22 -12.50 4.30
N GLU A 35 -2.19 -13.24 5.40
CA GLU A 35 -1.43 -14.50 5.53
C GLU A 35 -1.71 -15.55 4.44
N GLU A 36 -2.86 -15.49 3.75
CA GLU A 36 -3.19 -16.32 2.58
C GLU A 36 -2.41 -15.94 1.30
N LEU A 37 -1.24 -15.30 1.44
CA LEU A 37 -0.51 -14.59 0.39
C LEU A 37 0.23 -15.51 -0.58
N GLY A 38 -0.55 -16.15 -1.45
CA GLY A 38 -0.13 -16.37 -2.83
C GLY A 38 -0.69 -15.33 -3.80
N ARG A 39 -1.81 -14.66 -3.47
CA ARG A 39 -2.65 -14.00 -4.50
C ARG A 39 -3.39 -12.71 -4.13
N ASP A 40 -3.16 -12.09 -2.96
CA ASP A 40 -3.89 -10.84 -2.65
C ASP A 40 -3.38 -9.67 -3.52
N PRO A 41 -4.24 -9.04 -4.36
CA PRO A 41 -3.82 -7.93 -5.20
C PRO A 41 -3.77 -6.58 -4.46
N LEU A 42 -4.23 -6.51 -3.20
CA LEU A 42 -4.41 -5.27 -2.43
C LEU A 42 -3.56 -5.24 -1.12
N PRO A 43 -2.22 -5.21 -1.22
CA PRO A 43 -1.35 -5.32 -0.05
C PRO A 43 -1.19 -4.03 0.76
N TRP A 44 -1.81 -2.92 0.35
CA TRP A 44 -1.71 -1.63 1.03
C TRP A 44 -3.04 -1.30 1.70
N ILE A 45 -3.02 -0.74 2.90
CA ILE A 45 -4.22 -0.29 3.62
C ILE A 45 -4.00 1.13 4.13
N LEU A 46 -5.06 1.95 4.22
CA LEU A 46 -4.96 3.26 4.87
C LEU A 46 -4.38 3.11 6.28
N GLU A 47 -3.48 4.01 6.65
CA GLU A 47 -2.92 4.02 7.99
C GLU A 47 -4.03 4.21 9.04
N GLY A 48 -4.11 3.32 10.03
CA GLY A 48 -5.15 3.33 11.07
C GLY A 48 -6.43 2.55 10.73
N GLU A 49 -6.60 2.11 9.48
CA GLU A 49 -7.74 1.29 9.07
C GLU A 49 -7.44 -0.21 9.19
N GLN A 50 -8.50 -0.99 9.46
CA GLN A 50 -8.43 -2.46 9.52
C GLN A 50 -9.40 -3.13 8.53
N HIS A 51 -10.29 -2.33 7.92
CA HIS A 51 -11.29 -2.85 7.02
C HIS A 51 -10.72 -3.12 5.63
N SER A 52 -11.20 -4.19 4.99
CA SER A 52 -10.75 -4.58 3.65
C SER A 52 -11.09 -3.57 2.55
N TRP A 53 -12.10 -2.70 2.76
CA TRP A 53 -12.48 -1.66 1.79
C TRP A 53 -11.45 -0.52 1.72
N ALA A 54 -10.61 -0.35 2.75
CA ALA A 54 -9.57 0.67 2.81
C ALA A 54 -8.25 0.22 2.14
N ARG A 55 -8.30 -0.78 1.26
CA ARG A 55 -7.11 -1.40 0.66
C ARG A 55 -6.88 -1.04 -0.79
N TYR A 56 -5.61 -1.01 -1.19
CA TYR A 56 -5.13 -0.54 -2.50
C TYR A 56 -4.12 -1.49 -3.13
N ARG A 57 -4.10 -1.51 -4.46
CA ARG A 57 -3.09 -2.20 -5.28
C ARG A 57 -1.77 -1.44 -5.25
N SER A 58 -0.67 -2.14 -5.49
CA SER A 58 0.67 -1.51 -5.64
C SER A 58 0.77 -0.47 -6.77
N ARG A 59 -0.15 -0.50 -7.76
CA ARG A 59 -0.22 0.52 -8.82
C ARG A 59 -0.99 1.79 -8.42
N GLU A 60 -1.75 1.73 -7.33
CA GLU A 60 -2.65 2.79 -6.84
C GLU A 60 -2.00 3.64 -5.73
N VAL A 61 -0.75 3.31 -5.37
CA VAL A 61 0.00 3.96 -4.31
C VAL A 61 1.40 4.33 -4.81
N GLY A 62 2.10 5.20 -4.10
CA GLY A 62 3.52 5.40 -4.32
C GLY A 62 4.23 6.18 -3.24
N VAL A 63 5.55 6.18 -3.35
CA VAL A 63 6.43 6.97 -2.49
C VAL A 63 6.24 8.45 -2.79
N ARG A 64 6.17 9.25 -1.73
CA ARG A 64 6.19 10.71 -1.79
C ARG A 64 7.60 11.27 -1.67
#